data_AF-A0A5P9BH57-F1
#
_entry.id   AF-A0A5P9BH57-F1
#
_cell.length_a   1.000
_cell.length_b   1.000
_cell.length_c   1.000
_cell.angle_alpha   90.00
_cell.angle_beta   90.00
_cell.angle_gamma   90.00
#
_symmetry.space_group_name_H-M   'P 1'
#
loop_
_entity.id
_entity.type
_entity.pdbx_description
1 polymer ?
#
loop_
_entity_poly.entity_id
_entity_poly.type
_entity_poly.pdbx_seq_one_letter_code
_entity_poly.pdbx_strand_id
1 'polypeptide(L)'
;MKKMSPILLSCLTLTACDTELEKTSQLCTTVENSRIEIDGTGFRDVISVNSGAEQSIGYVKGGGLTLHSECSAAHIDSSNSKYSWFEFGNKVEHDGVHSVEYYTNSSGYLSSKAERLDREGQWQEQYVENGLVTKQVWKNESLFDLVETVDRYSGDSIKESVITNGKLSKTKRYNFNTTQYDCFWDDDGSITSDIGCLSEDLNDISIFGIAVDSDFYIEQLEHAPITYELDENELIDDVRRYW
;
A
#
# COMPACT_ATOMS: atom_id res chain seq x y z
N MET A 1 23.23 -35.38 57.87
CA MET A 1 23.46 -34.15 57.07
C MET A 1 22.97 -34.41 55.66
N LYS A 2 21.88 -33.72 55.26
CA LYS A 2 21.17 -33.93 53.99
C LYS A 2 22.02 -33.41 52.82
N LYS A 3 22.35 -34.27 51.86
CA LYS A 3 22.88 -33.87 50.55
C LYS A 3 21.68 -33.52 49.65
N MET A 4 21.57 -32.25 49.27
CA MET A 4 20.64 -31.81 48.23
C MET A 4 21.25 -32.16 46.87
N SER A 5 20.50 -32.90 46.07
CA SER A 5 20.76 -33.12 44.65
C SER A 5 19.94 -32.08 43.88
N PRO A 6 20.53 -31.28 42.97
CA PRO A 6 19.73 -30.38 42.14
C PRO A 6 19.07 -31.19 41.02
N ILE A 7 17.75 -31.09 40.92
CA ILE A 7 16.98 -31.50 39.75
C ILE A 7 17.20 -30.42 38.70
N LEU A 8 17.91 -30.77 37.63
CA LEU A 8 18.09 -29.94 36.45
C LEU A 8 16.76 -29.93 35.68
N LEU A 9 15.96 -28.87 35.85
CA LEU A 9 14.74 -28.65 35.08
C LEU A 9 15.14 -28.11 33.70
N SER A 10 15.24 -28.98 32.71
CA SER A 10 15.44 -28.59 31.31
C SER A 10 14.13 -28.01 30.77
N CYS A 11 14.02 -26.68 30.74
CA CYS A 11 12.97 -25.98 30.00
C CYS A 11 13.17 -26.26 28.50
N LEU A 12 12.30 -27.08 27.90
CA LEU A 12 12.07 -27.03 26.47
C LEU A 12 11.32 -25.72 26.17
N THR A 13 12.03 -24.75 25.63
CA THR A 13 11.41 -23.60 24.97
C THR A 13 10.84 -24.08 23.65
N LEU A 14 9.52 -24.32 23.62
CA LEU A 14 8.77 -24.37 22.37
C LEU A 14 8.82 -22.97 21.77
N THR A 15 9.66 -22.79 20.77
CA THR A 15 9.51 -21.69 19.81
C THR A 15 8.17 -21.91 19.13
N ALA A 16 7.19 -21.06 19.43
CA ALA A 16 6.03 -20.90 18.59
C ALA A 16 6.54 -20.37 17.25
N CYS A 17 6.65 -21.26 16.25
CA CYS A 17 6.47 -20.81 14.89
C CYS A 17 5.05 -20.21 14.85
N ASP A 18 4.94 -18.95 14.46
CA ASP A 18 3.70 -18.44 13.85
C ASP A 18 3.49 -19.25 12.57
N THR A 19 2.93 -20.45 12.71
CA THR A 19 2.22 -21.07 11.62
C THR A 19 0.95 -20.27 11.49
N GLU A 20 0.88 -19.39 10.49
CA GLU A 20 -0.39 -18.90 9.98
C GLU A 20 -1.26 -20.13 9.73
N LEU A 21 -2.27 -20.32 10.59
CA LEU A 21 -3.27 -21.35 10.37
C LEU A 21 -3.98 -20.98 9.07
N GLU A 22 -3.87 -21.83 8.05
CA GLU A 22 -4.68 -21.70 6.83
C GLU A 22 -6.13 -21.41 7.24
N LYS A 23 -6.68 -20.30 6.74
CA LYS A 23 -8.08 -19.95 6.98
C LYS A 23 -8.93 -21.13 6.51
N THR A 24 -9.75 -21.69 7.40
CA THR A 24 -10.60 -22.84 7.06
C THR A 24 -11.52 -22.46 5.89
N SER A 25 -11.76 -23.36 4.94
CA SER A 25 -12.64 -23.10 3.78
C SER A 25 -14.03 -22.55 4.17
N GLN A 26 -14.50 -22.90 5.37
CA GLN A 26 -15.76 -22.41 5.92
C GLN A 26 -15.71 -20.91 6.31
N LEU A 27 -14.57 -20.40 6.81
CA LEU A 27 -14.39 -18.96 7.08
C LEU A 27 -14.41 -18.15 5.77
N CYS A 28 -13.86 -18.72 4.70
CA CYS A 28 -13.82 -18.06 3.40
C CYS A 28 -15.21 -17.98 2.75
N THR A 29 -16.06 -18.99 2.96
CA THR A 29 -17.34 -19.16 2.24
C THR A 29 -18.56 -18.79 3.08
N THR A 30 -18.39 -18.45 4.34
CA THR A 30 -19.49 -18.05 5.23
C THR A 30 -19.11 -16.88 6.11
N VAL A 31 -20.10 -16.09 6.51
CA VAL A 31 -19.93 -14.95 7.41
C VAL A 31 -20.85 -15.08 8.61
N GLU A 32 -20.35 -14.79 9.81
CA GLU A 32 -21.13 -14.87 11.04
C GLU A 32 -22.13 -13.70 11.15
N ASN A 33 -23.41 -14.00 11.39
CA ASN A 33 -24.45 -12.97 11.44
C ASN A 33 -24.26 -11.96 12.57
N SER A 34 -23.63 -12.35 13.67
CA SER A 34 -23.34 -11.48 14.81
C SER A 34 -22.39 -10.33 14.44
N ARG A 35 -21.59 -10.51 13.37
CA ARG A 35 -20.70 -9.47 12.81
C ARG A 35 -21.44 -8.47 11.92
N ILE A 36 -22.65 -8.83 11.48
CA ILE A 36 -23.46 -8.05 10.52
C ILE A 36 -24.55 -7.24 11.23
N GLU A 37 -25.12 -7.78 12.30
CA GLU A 37 -26.22 -7.21 13.08
C GLU A 37 -26.17 -7.66 14.55
N ILE A 38 -26.59 -6.78 15.46
CA ILE A 38 -26.37 -6.91 16.93
C ILE A 38 -26.93 -8.22 17.50
N ASP A 39 -28.08 -8.68 17.02
CA ASP A 39 -28.75 -9.91 17.50
C ASP A 39 -28.68 -11.05 16.46
N GLY A 40 -27.76 -10.94 15.49
CA GLY A 40 -27.61 -11.91 14.43
C GLY A 40 -27.06 -13.25 14.95
N THR A 41 -27.75 -14.34 14.66
CA THR A 41 -27.30 -15.70 15.00
C THR A 41 -27.07 -16.54 13.76
N GLY A 42 -26.11 -17.48 13.82
CA GLY A 42 -25.79 -18.37 12.71
C GLY A 42 -24.88 -17.72 11.66
N PHE A 43 -24.84 -18.32 10.48
CA PHE A 43 -23.97 -17.91 9.38
C PHE A 43 -24.78 -17.62 8.13
N ARG A 44 -24.27 -16.75 7.27
CA ARG A 44 -24.76 -16.54 5.90
C ARG A 44 -23.71 -17.03 4.92
N ASP A 45 -24.16 -17.55 3.80
CA ASP A 45 -23.28 -17.91 2.71
C ASP A 45 -22.74 -16.64 2.05
N VAL A 46 -21.45 -16.69 1.74
CA VAL A 46 -20.79 -15.75 0.86
C VAL A 46 -20.79 -16.37 -0.53
N ILE A 47 -21.10 -15.58 -1.54
CA ILE A 47 -21.30 -16.02 -2.92
C ILE A 47 -20.45 -15.17 -3.86
N SER A 48 -20.03 -15.78 -4.97
CA SER A 48 -19.42 -15.09 -6.10
C SER A 48 -20.47 -14.74 -7.15
N VAL A 49 -20.47 -13.49 -7.61
CA VAL A 49 -21.35 -12.98 -8.66
C VAL A 49 -20.49 -12.35 -9.76
N ASN A 50 -20.64 -12.86 -10.98
CA ASN A 50 -19.94 -12.37 -12.16
C ASN A 50 -20.87 -11.46 -12.98
N SER A 51 -20.38 -10.28 -13.35
CA SER A 51 -21.07 -9.30 -14.18
C SER A 51 -20.13 -8.74 -15.24
N GLY A 52 -20.04 -9.45 -16.37
CA GLY A 52 -19.14 -9.05 -17.46
C GLY A 52 -17.68 -9.20 -17.05
N ALA A 53 -16.96 -8.08 -16.98
CA ALA A 53 -15.55 -8.05 -16.61
C ALA A 53 -15.30 -7.92 -15.09
N GLU A 54 -16.38 -7.79 -14.30
CA GLU A 54 -16.30 -7.68 -12.85
C GLU A 54 -16.77 -8.97 -12.17
N GLN A 55 -16.02 -9.40 -11.16
CA GLN A 55 -16.40 -10.44 -10.21
C GLN A 55 -16.50 -9.82 -8.82
N SER A 56 -17.63 -10.06 -8.15
CA SER A 56 -17.90 -9.56 -6.80
C SER A 56 -18.23 -10.71 -5.87
N ILE A 57 -17.56 -10.77 -4.74
CA ILE A 57 -17.69 -11.80 -3.72
C ILE A 57 -18.25 -11.16 -2.46
N GLY A 58 -19.32 -11.74 -1.91
CA GLY A 58 -20.00 -11.16 -0.77
C GLY A 58 -21.26 -11.91 -0.37
N TYR A 59 -21.98 -11.40 0.63
CA TYR A 59 -23.23 -12.00 1.10
C TYR A 59 -24.43 -11.12 0.76
N VAL A 60 -25.62 -11.71 0.68
CA VAL A 60 -26.85 -10.97 0.40
C VAL A 60 -27.39 -10.32 1.68
N LYS A 61 -27.62 -9.01 1.65
CA LYS A 61 -28.26 -8.23 2.73
C LYS A 61 -29.16 -7.16 2.13
N GLY A 62 -30.40 -7.07 2.62
CA GLY A 62 -31.34 -6.03 2.18
C GLY A 62 -31.68 -6.06 0.68
N GLY A 63 -31.57 -7.22 0.04
CA GLY A 63 -31.82 -7.37 -1.40
C GLY A 63 -30.63 -7.01 -2.31
N GLY A 64 -29.48 -6.67 -1.75
CA GLY A 64 -28.24 -6.39 -2.50
C GLY A 64 -27.07 -7.26 -2.04
N LEU A 65 -26.02 -7.29 -2.86
CA LEU A 65 -24.75 -7.92 -2.52
C LEU A 65 -23.92 -6.96 -1.65
N THR A 66 -23.46 -7.43 -0.51
CA THR A 66 -22.49 -6.73 0.36
C THR A 66 -21.14 -7.39 0.20
N LEU A 67 -20.14 -6.66 -0.35
CA LEU A 67 -18.80 -7.19 -0.60
C LEU A 67 -18.12 -7.64 0.69
N HIS A 68 -17.61 -8.87 0.68
CA HIS A 68 -16.91 -9.47 1.81
C HIS A 68 -16.18 -10.72 1.34
N SER A 69 -14.88 -10.81 1.63
CA SER A 69 -14.11 -12.05 1.53
C SER A 69 -13.00 -12.03 2.57
N GLU A 70 -12.92 -13.07 3.40
CA GLU A 70 -11.82 -13.19 4.36
C GLU A 70 -10.54 -13.74 3.73
N CYS A 71 -10.62 -14.42 2.58
CA CYS A 71 -9.52 -15.25 2.08
C CYS A 71 -9.00 -14.86 0.70
N SER A 72 -9.62 -13.88 0.05
CA SER A 72 -9.22 -13.42 -1.29
C SER A 72 -9.67 -11.97 -1.47
N ALA A 73 -9.29 -11.36 -2.60
CA ALA A 73 -9.96 -10.14 -3.04
C ALA A 73 -11.48 -10.37 -3.15
N ALA A 74 -12.24 -9.39 -2.67
CA ALA A 74 -13.71 -9.43 -2.69
C ALA A 74 -14.28 -8.79 -3.95
N HIS A 75 -13.48 -8.01 -4.68
CA HIS A 75 -13.86 -7.38 -5.93
C HIS A 75 -12.70 -7.47 -6.92
N ILE A 76 -12.98 -8.00 -8.11
CA ILE A 76 -12.02 -8.17 -9.20
C ILE A 76 -12.58 -7.47 -10.44
N ASP A 77 -11.81 -6.54 -11.01
CA ASP A 77 -12.04 -5.95 -12.33
C ASP A 77 -10.97 -6.47 -13.29
N SER A 78 -11.36 -7.45 -14.10
CA SER A 78 -10.49 -8.08 -15.10
C SER A 78 -10.13 -7.15 -16.27
N SER A 79 -10.84 -6.03 -16.46
CA SER A 79 -10.52 -5.07 -17.54
C SER A 79 -9.20 -4.35 -17.28
N ASN A 80 -8.91 -4.15 -16.00
CA ASN A 80 -7.73 -3.43 -15.52
C ASN A 80 -6.83 -4.32 -14.65
N SER A 81 -7.09 -5.63 -14.57
CA SER A 81 -6.38 -6.55 -13.66
C SER A 81 -6.29 -6.00 -12.22
N LYS A 82 -7.42 -5.50 -11.70
CA LYS A 82 -7.50 -4.88 -10.37
C LYS A 82 -8.21 -5.77 -9.37
N TYR A 83 -7.59 -5.95 -8.21
CA TYR A 83 -8.04 -6.79 -7.11
C TYR A 83 -8.19 -5.92 -5.86
N SER A 84 -9.33 -5.98 -5.17
CA SER A 84 -9.62 -5.11 -4.01
C SER A 84 -10.25 -5.87 -2.85
N TRP A 85 -9.86 -5.53 -1.62
CA TRP A 85 -10.29 -6.21 -0.41
C TRP A 85 -11.39 -5.47 0.35
N PHE A 86 -12.40 -6.23 0.76
CA PHE A 86 -13.55 -5.71 1.50
C PHE A 86 -13.96 -6.69 2.60
N GLU A 87 -14.38 -6.14 3.73
CA GLU A 87 -15.06 -6.87 4.79
C GLU A 87 -16.33 -6.14 5.21
N PHE A 88 -17.46 -6.86 5.20
CA PHE A 88 -18.76 -6.33 5.63
C PHE A 88 -19.19 -5.06 4.86
N GLY A 89 -18.82 -4.99 3.58
CA GLY A 89 -19.08 -3.85 2.70
C GLY A 89 -18.09 -2.69 2.85
N ASN A 90 -17.15 -2.77 3.79
CA ASN A 90 -16.15 -1.73 4.03
C ASN A 90 -14.85 -2.11 3.33
N LYS A 91 -14.16 -1.10 2.80
CA LYS A 91 -12.80 -1.25 2.29
C LYS A 91 -11.87 -1.61 3.45
N VAL A 92 -11.02 -2.61 3.25
CA VAL A 92 -9.98 -3.01 4.21
C VAL A 92 -8.62 -3.09 3.52
N GLU A 93 -7.56 -3.09 4.30
CA GLU A 93 -6.20 -3.38 3.83
C GLU A 93 -5.84 -4.84 4.14
N HIS A 94 -5.42 -5.59 3.12
CA HIS A 94 -4.79 -6.90 3.23
C HIS A 94 -3.30 -6.72 2.91
N ASP A 95 -2.42 -7.22 3.76
CA ASP A 95 -0.96 -7.00 3.67
C ASP A 95 -0.57 -5.53 3.46
N GLY A 96 -1.30 -4.64 4.14
CA GLY A 96 -1.07 -3.20 4.09
C GLY A 96 -1.69 -2.47 2.89
N VAL A 97 -2.38 -3.15 1.96
CA VAL A 97 -2.98 -2.51 0.77
C VAL A 97 -4.46 -2.83 0.60
N HIS A 98 -5.24 -1.87 0.11
CA HIS A 98 -6.66 -2.04 -0.19
C HIS A 98 -6.92 -2.58 -1.60
N SER A 99 -6.05 -2.24 -2.56
CA SER A 99 -6.15 -2.79 -3.90
C SER A 99 -4.80 -2.87 -4.58
N VAL A 100 -4.68 -3.82 -5.50
CA VAL A 100 -3.52 -3.96 -6.40
C VAL A 100 -4.05 -4.04 -7.83
N GLU A 101 -3.45 -3.28 -8.73
CA GLU A 101 -3.70 -3.27 -10.16
C GLU A 101 -2.42 -3.69 -10.88
N TYR A 102 -2.51 -4.72 -11.72
CA TYR A 102 -1.36 -5.20 -12.52
C TYR A 102 -1.42 -4.64 -13.93
N TYR A 103 -0.26 -4.25 -14.44
CA TYR A 103 -0.15 -3.70 -15.79
C TYR A 103 1.23 -3.99 -16.39
N THR A 104 1.34 -3.81 -17.71
CA THR A 104 2.64 -3.75 -18.38
C THR A 104 3.00 -2.28 -18.60
N ASN A 105 4.14 -1.85 -18.03
CA ASN A 105 4.56 -0.45 -18.16
C ASN A 105 5.10 -0.13 -19.57
N SER A 106 5.44 1.14 -19.81
CA SER A 106 5.96 1.63 -21.09
C SER A 106 7.25 0.93 -21.54
N SER A 107 8.02 0.42 -20.58
CA SER A 107 9.28 -0.31 -20.80
C SER A 107 9.08 -1.81 -21.02
N GLY A 108 7.83 -2.31 -21.00
CA GLY A 108 7.51 -3.72 -21.21
C GLY A 108 7.67 -4.61 -19.98
N TYR A 109 7.84 -4.03 -18.79
CA TYR A 109 7.94 -4.79 -17.55
C TYR A 109 6.57 -4.99 -16.92
N LEU A 110 6.35 -6.20 -16.39
CA LEU A 110 5.23 -6.45 -15.47
C LEU A 110 5.41 -5.56 -14.25
N SER A 111 4.34 -4.82 -13.92
CA SER A 111 4.34 -3.77 -12.92
C SER A 111 3.04 -3.82 -12.15
N SER A 112 3.02 -3.23 -10.96
CA SER A 112 1.82 -3.10 -10.15
C SER A 112 1.65 -1.69 -9.58
N LYS A 113 0.39 -1.29 -9.41
CA LYS A 113 -0.01 -0.12 -8.64
C LYS A 113 -0.83 -0.60 -7.46
N ALA A 114 -0.34 -0.36 -6.25
CA ALA A 114 -1.09 -0.61 -5.03
C ALA A 114 -1.68 0.68 -4.45
N GLU A 115 -2.85 0.57 -3.84
CA GLU A 115 -3.52 1.67 -3.14
C GLU A 115 -3.79 1.29 -1.69
N ARG A 116 -3.57 2.22 -0.75
CA ARG A 116 -3.95 2.08 0.67
C ARG A 116 -5.22 2.85 0.97
N LEU A 117 -5.80 2.64 2.14
CA LEU A 117 -6.85 3.52 2.63
C LEU A 117 -6.27 4.91 2.92
N ASP A 118 -7.09 5.92 2.67
CA ASP A 118 -6.73 7.31 2.85
C ASP A 118 -6.59 7.64 4.34
N ARG A 119 -5.34 7.66 4.82
CA ARG A 119 -4.96 7.96 6.21
C ARG A 119 -3.71 8.81 6.20
N GLU A 120 -3.61 9.68 7.19
CA GLU A 120 -2.47 10.58 7.32
C GLU A 120 -1.15 9.83 7.60
N GLY A 121 -0.06 10.32 7.03
CA GLY A 121 1.30 9.86 7.36
C GLY A 121 1.70 8.52 6.72
N GLN A 122 0.94 8.05 5.73
CA GLN A 122 1.29 6.89 4.92
C GLN A 122 1.08 7.21 3.44
N TRP A 123 1.78 6.49 2.57
CA TRP A 123 1.54 6.60 1.13
C TRP A 123 0.14 6.05 0.80
N GLN A 124 -0.52 6.66 -0.18
CA GLN A 124 -1.81 6.21 -0.72
C GLN A 124 -1.65 5.43 -2.02
N GLU A 125 -0.59 5.69 -2.79
CA GLU A 125 -0.27 4.92 -3.99
C GLU A 125 1.20 4.51 -3.97
N GLN A 126 1.46 3.27 -4.36
CA GLN A 126 2.82 2.74 -4.53
C GLN A 126 2.87 2.03 -5.88
N TYR A 127 3.94 2.27 -6.63
CA TYR A 127 4.19 1.64 -7.91
C TYR A 127 5.44 0.77 -7.81
N VAL A 128 5.30 -0.47 -8.26
CA VAL A 128 6.40 -1.44 -8.31
C VAL A 128 6.64 -1.82 -9.76
N GLU A 129 7.89 -1.69 -10.19
CA GLU A 129 8.32 -2.05 -11.53
C GLU A 129 9.57 -2.93 -11.43
N ASN A 130 9.56 -4.09 -12.08
CA ASN A 130 10.67 -5.04 -12.03
C ASN A 130 11.09 -5.40 -10.57
N GLY A 131 10.10 -5.55 -9.69
CA GLY A 131 10.30 -5.93 -8.28
C GLY A 131 10.88 -4.84 -7.38
N LEU A 132 10.96 -3.59 -7.85
CA LEU A 132 11.43 -2.44 -7.06
C LEU A 132 10.32 -1.39 -6.97
N VAL A 133 10.19 -0.77 -5.80
CA VAL A 133 9.30 0.40 -5.65
C VAL A 133 9.93 1.58 -6.39
N THR A 134 9.25 2.09 -7.42
CA THR A 134 9.78 3.18 -8.25
C THR A 134 9.02 4.48 -8.07
N LYS A 135 7.84 4.46 -7.45
CA LYS A 135 7.08 5.66 -7.10
C LYS A 135 6.19 5.44 -5.88
N GLN A 136 6.10 6.48 -5.04
CA GLN A 136 5.11 6.58 -3.96
C GLN A 136 4.45 7.95 -3.96
N VAL A 137 3.16 7.98 -3.59
CA VAL A 137 2.34 9.18 -3.54
C VAL A 137 1.64 9.28 -2.20
N TRP A 138 1.80 10.40 -1.50
CA TRP A 138 1.08 10.78 -0.29
C TRP A 138 0.14 11.91 -0.63
N LYS A 139 -1.15 11.72 -0.39
CA LYS A 139 -2.24 12.67 -0.70
C LYS A 139 -2.86 13.26 0.56
N ASN A 140 -2.46 12.75 1.72
CA ASN A 140 -3.03 13.09 3.02
C ASN A 140 -1.91 13.34 4.01
N GLU A 141 -1.19 14.44 3.82
CA GLU A 141 -0.18 14.92 4.75
C GLU A 141 -0.73 16.16 5.46
N SER A 142 -0.44 16.33 6.75
CA SER A 142 -1.02 17.45 7.53
C SER A 142 -0.64 18.83 7.01
N LEU A 143 0.49 18.95 6.31
CA LEU A 143 1.07 20.23 5.88
C LEU A 143 1.15 20.37 4.35
N PHE A 144 0.84 19.31 3.60
CA PHE A 144 1.04 19.26 2.15
C PHE A 144 -0.17 18.62 1.48
N ASP A 145 -0.57 19.15 0.33
CA ASP A 145 -1.68 18.60 -0.44
C ASP A 145 -1.26 17.31 -1.18
N LEU A 146 0.01 17.25 -1.58
CA LEU A 146 0.56 16.14 -2.33
C LEU A 146 2.06 16.04 -2.10
N VAL A 147 2.54 14.82 -1.85
CA VAL A 147 3.94 14.45 -1.98
C VAL A 147 4.03 13.32 -2.98
N GLU A 148 4.89 13.49 -3.98
CA GLU A 148 5.22 12.45 -4.95
C GLU A 148 6.73 12.23 -4.94
N THR A 149 7.15 10.99 -4.76
CA THR A 149 8.57 10.63 -4.83
C THR A 149 8.75 9.54 -5.87
N VAL A 150 9.75 9.69 -6.73
CA VAL A 150 10.04 8.78 -7.84
C VAL A 150 11.53 8.42 -7.89
N ASP A 151 11.83 7.20 -8.31
CA ASP A 151 13.15 6.72 -8.69
C ASP A 151 13.00 5.80 -9.90
N ARG A 152 13.41 6.32 -11.07
CA ARG A 152 13.40 5.63 -12.37
C ARG A 152 12.06 5.03 -12.80
N TYR A 153 10.97 5.65 -12.37
CA TYR A 153 9.61 5.26 -12.72
C TYR A 153 9.39 5.26 -14.25
N SER A 154 8.75 4.21 -14.76
CA SER A 154 8.45 4.01 -16.18
C SER A 154 9.69 4.05 -17.10
N GLY A 155 10.85 3.66 -16.56
CA GLY A 155 12.11 3.66 -17.30
C GLY A 155 12.75 5.03 -17.48
N ASP A 156 12.23 6.06 -16.82
CA ASP A 156 12.87 7.38 -16.78
C ASP A 156 14.19 7.31 -15.98
N SER A 157 15.05 8.31 -16.16
CA SER A 157 16.28 8.51 -15.42
C SER A 157 16.15 9.58 -14.34
N ILE A 158 14.93 9.81 -13.84
CA ILE A 158 14.64 10.79 -12.80
C ILE A 158 14.66 10.12 -11.44
N LYS A 159 15.25 10.82 -10.47
CA LYS A 159 15.08 10.54 -9.05
C LYS A 159 14.77 11.85 -8.35
N GLU A 160 13.58 11.98 -7.76
CA GLU A 160 13.16 13.22 -7.12
C GLU A 160 12.04 13.03 -6.11
N SER A 161 11.88 14.05 -5.25
CA SER A 161 10.67 14.29 -4.48
C SER A 161 10.06 15.61 -4.90
N VAL A 162 8.74 15.62 -5.09
CA VAL A 162 7.94 16.80 -5.41
C VAL A 162 6.87 16.96 -4.32
N ILE A 163 6.90 18.08 -3.62
CA ILE A 163 5.98 18.42 -2.54
C ILE A 163 5.18 19.64 -2.95
N THR A 164 3.86 19.55 -2.89
CA THR A 164 2.92 20.60 -3.31
C THR A 164 2.03 21.04 -2.14
N ASN A 165 1.82 22.34 -2.02
CA ASN A 165 0.84 22.94 -1.12
C ASN A 165 0.17 24.14 -1.81
N GLY A 166 -1.08 23.95 -2.23
CA GLY A 166 -1.84 24.89 -3.02
C GLY A 166 -1.17 25.17 -4.37
N LYS A 167 -0.56 26.35 -4.46
CA LYS A 167 0.16 26.81 -5.65
C LYS A 167 1.68 26.72 -5.52
N LEU A 168 2.17 26.39 -4.33
CA LEU A 168 3.58 26.25 -4.05
C LEU A 168 4.00 24.82 -4.37
N SER A 169 5.15 24.66 -5.01
CA SER A 169 5.79 23.35 -5.12
C SER A 169 7.28 23.43 -4.84
N LYS A 170 7.82 22.36 -4.25
CA LYS A 170 9.24 22.13 -4.05
C LYS A 170 9.60 20.83 -4.76
N THR A 171 10.64 20.88 -5.60
CA THR A 171 11.23 19.71 -6.23
C THR A 171 12.66 19.55 -5.76
N LYS A 172 12.99 18.42 -5.14
CA LYS A 172 14.36 18.01 -4.83
C LYS A 172 14.74 16.89 -5.79
N ARG A 173 15.61 17.19 -6.75
CA ARG A 173 15.94 16.28 -7.87
C ARG A 173 17.41 15.90 -7.85
N TYR A 174 17.70 14.61 -7.98
CA TYR A 174 19.06 14.11 -8.09
C TYR A 174 19.63 14.40 -9.48
N ASN A 175 20.79 15.05 -9.52
CA ASN A 175 21.51 15.35 -10.74
C ASN A 175 22.62 14.32 -10.96
N PHE A 176 22.40 13.39 -11.90
CA PHE A 176 23.34 12.32 -12.20
C PHE A 176 24.70 12.80 -12.76
N ASN A 177 24.78 14.01 -13.31
CA ASN A 177 26.03 14.55 -13.85
C ASN A 177 26.95 15.10 -12.74
N THR A 178 26.35 15.73 -11.72
CA THR A 178 27.07 16.36 -10.60
C THR A 178 27.07 15.50 -9.34
N THR A 179 26.32 14.38 -9.34
CA THR A 179 26.19 13.44 -8.21
C THR A 179 25.71 14.08 -6.90
N GLN A 180 24.78 15.03 -7.02
CA GLN A 180 24.19 15.75 -5.88
C GLN A 180 22.71 16.04 -6.15
N TYR A 181 21.96 16.43 -5.11
CA TYR A 181 20.60 16.94 -5.28
C TYR A 181 20.60 18.44 -5.58
N ASP A 182 19.70 18.85 -6.46
CA ASP A 182 19.38 20.25 -6.74
C ASP A 182 17.93 20.52 -6.32
N CYS A 183 17.69 21.67 -5.71
CA CYS A 183 16.38 22.04 -5.17
C CYS A 183 15.77 23.19 -5.97
N PHE A 184 14.48 23.08 -6.24
CA PHE A 184 13.70 24.06 -7.00
C PHE A 184 12.41 24.34 -6.26
N TRP A 185 12.01 25.61 -6.22
CA TRP A 185 10.73 26.04 -5.67
C TRP A 185 9.99 26.82 -6.73
N ASP A 186 8.71 26.51 -6.91
CA ASP A 186 7.77 27.27 -7.73
C ASP A 186 6.74 27.94 -6.81
N ASP A 187 6.74 29.27 -6.80
CA ASP A 187 5.75 30.10 -6.12
C ASP A 187 4.86 30.78 -7.17
N ASP A 188 3.80 30.09 -7.59
CA ASP A 188 2.81 30.57 -8.59
C ASP A 188 3.46 31.12 -9.88
N GLY A 189 4.47 30.41 -10.39
CA GLY A 189 5.23 30.73 -11.60
C GLY A 189 6.58 31.42 -11.34
N SER A 190 6.89 31.78 -10.10
CA SER A 190 8.20 32.33 -9.72
C SER A 190 9.15 31.21 -9.28
N ILE A 191 10.09 30.87 -10.15
CA ILE A 191 11.05 29.78 -9.88
C ILE A 191 12.28 30.29 -9.12
N THR A 192 12.54 29.68 -7.96
CA THR A 192 13.81 29.77 -7.23
C THR A 192 14.57 28.45 -7.38
N SER A 193 15.88 28.51 -7.58
CA SER A 193 16.73 27.33 -7.68
C SER A 193 17.95 27.41 -6.77
N ASP A 194 18.33 26.26 -6.23
CA ASP A 194 19.47 26.08 -5.35
C ASP A 194 20.21 24.79 -5.71
N ILE A 195 21.32 24.97 -6.42
CA ILE A 195 22.17 23.87 -6.89
C ILE A 195 22.93 23.29 -5.70
N GLY A 196 22.79 21.99 -5.46
CA GLY A 196 23.33 21.34 -4.28
C GLY A 196 22.46 21.47 -3.02
N CYS A 197 21.28 22.11 -3.09
CA CYS A 197 20.38 22.32 -1.95
C CYS A 197 21.08 22.95 -0.72
N LEU A 198 22.00 23.90 -0.94
CA LEU A 198 22.87 24.44 0.12
C LEU A 198 22.14 25.37 1.10
N SER A 199 21.05 25.97 0.66
CA SER A 199 20.20 26.93 1.38
C SER A 199 18.75 26.44 1.46
N GLU A 200 18.53 25.12 1.40
CA GLU A 200 17.22 24.48 1.36
C GLU A 200 16.31 24.95 2.50
N ASP A 201 16.75 24.83 3.76
CA ASP A 201 15.96 25.25 4.93
C ASP A 201 15.55 26.73 4.89
N LEU A 202 16.45 27.60 4.41
CA LEU A 202 16.18 29.04 4.33
C LEU A 202 15.11 29.34 3.27
N ASN A 203 15.20 28.68 2.11
CA ASN A 203 14.23 28.84 1.03
C ASN A 203 12.87 28.22 1.39
N ASP A 204 12.88 27.04 2.04
CA ASP A 204 11.67 26.38 2.55
C ASP A 204 10.91 27.32 3.50
N ILE A 205 11.59 27.85 4.53
CA ILE A 205 10.97 28.78 5.48
C ILE A 205 10.50 30.06 4.77
N SER A 206 11.26 30.57 3.79
CA SER A 206 10.89 31.79 3.07
C SER A 206 9.66 31.62 2.16
N ILE A 207 9.46 30.44 1.57
CA ILE A 207 8.44 30.20 0.54
C ILE A 207 7.25 29.46 1.14
N PHE A 208 7.50 28.35 1.84
CA PHE A 208 6.47 27.52 2.47
C PHE A 208 6.12 27.97 3.90
N GLY A 209 6.96 28.79 4.54
CA GLY A 209 6.77 29.20 5.95
C GLY A 209 7.19 28.13 6.97
N ILE A 210 7.63 26.97 6.50
CA ILE A 210 8.06 25.81 7.29
C ILE A 210 9.22 25.12 6.58
N ALA A 211 10.01 24.34 7.31
CA ALA A 211 10.97 23.42 6.69
C ALA A 211 10.22 22.27 6.00
N VAL A 212 10.65 21.89 4.80
CA VAL A 212 10.01 20.85 3.99
C VAL A 212 10.95 19.65 3.87
N ASP A 213 10.64 18.58 4.60
CA ASP A 213 11.50 17.39 4.69
C ASP A 213 11.38 16.48 3.46
N SER A 214 11.97 16.91 2.34
CA SER A 214 12.03 16.11 1.11
C SER A 214 12.89 14.85 1.26
N ASP A 215 13.90 14.88 2.13
CA ASP A 215 14.81 13.76 2.36
C ASP A 215 14.09 12.59 3.01
N PHE A 216 13.20 12.84 3.97
CA PHE A 216 12.34 11.81 4.54
C PHE A 216 11.62 10.99 3.46
N TYR A 217 10.96 11.63 2.50
CA TYR A 217 10.20 10.91 1.47
C TYR A 217 11.09 10.16 0.47
N ILE A 218 12.25 10.72 0.13
CA ILE A 218 13.27 10.04 -0.68
C ILE A 218 13.75 8.78 0.04
N GLU A 219 14.10 8.89 1.33
CA GLU A 219 14.54 7.75 2.14
C GLU A 219 13.44 6.70 2.32
N GLN A 220 12.17 7.13 2.48
CA GLN A 220 11.02 6.21 2.52
C GLN A 220 10.91 5.41 1.22
N LEU A 221 11.09 6.03 0.06
CA LEU A 221 11.04 5.34 -1.23
C LEU A 221 12.20 4.34 -1.37
N GLU A 222 13.43 4.75 -1.05
CA GLU A 222 14.63 3.92 -1.16
C GLU A 222 14.56 2.62 -0.35
N HIS A 223 13.85 2.66 0.79
CA HIS A 223 13.70 1.55 1.71
C HIS A 223 12.26 1.00 1.74
N ALA A 224 11.43 1.38 0.76
CA ALA A 224 10.02 1.03 0.75
C ALA A 224 9.85 -0.50 0.67
N PRO A 225 9.17 -1.13 1.64
CA PRO A 225 8.86 -2.53 1.54
C PRO A 225 7.76 -2.75 0.49
N ILE A 226 7.81 -3.92 -0.13
CA ILE A 226 6.70 -4.48 -0.90
C ILE A 226 6.07 -5.52 0.00
N THR A 227 4.84 -5.24 0.46
CA THR A 227 4.16 -6.08 1.44
C THR A 227 3.12 -7.02 0.83
N TYR A 228 2.74 -6.79 -0.42
CA TYR A 228 1.66 -7.48 -1.12
C TYR A 228 2.17 -8.33 -2.29
N GLU A 229 1.32 -9.20 -2.82
CA GLU A 229 1.65 -10.11 -3.93
C GLU A 229 1.93 -9.36 -5.25
N LEU A 230 3.02 -9.70 -5.92
CA LEU A 230 3.43 -9.10 -7.19
C LEU A 230 3.10 -9.96 -8.42
N ASP A 231 2.83 -11.25 -8.24
CA ASP A 231 2.35 -12.15 -9.28
C ASP A 231 0.82 -12.18 -9.30
N GLU A 232 0.24 -11.65 -10.37
CA GLU A 232 -1.22 -11.69 -10.58
C GLU A 232 -1.77 -13.12 -10.49
N ASN A 233 -1.02 -14.14 -10.93
CA ASN A 233 -1.50 -15.50 -10.95
C ASN A 233 -1.76 -16.05 -9.53
N GLU A 234 -0.98 -15.62 -8.54
CA GLU A 234 -1.18 -16.03 -7.14
C GLU A 234 -2.51 -15.46 -6.61
N LEU A 235 -2.84 -14.20 -6.91
CA LEU A 235 -4.16 -13.63 -6.55
C LEU A 235 -5.31 -14.31 -7.29
N ILE A 236 -5.12 -14.65 -8.57
CA ILE A 236 -6.11 -15.41 -9.34
C ILE A 236 -6.33 -16.79 -8.72
N ASP A 237 -5.26 -17.47 -8.33
CA ASP A 237 -5.33 -18.81 -7.76
C ASP A 237 -5.93 -18.79 -6.35
N ASP A 238 -5.70 -17.75 -5.55
CA ASP A 238 -6.40 -17.52 -4.29
C ASP A 238 -7.91 -17.32 -4.51
N VAL A 239 -8.31 -16.53 -5.51
CA VAL A 239 -9.74 -16.38 -5.85
C VAL A 239 -10.33 -17.72 -6.26
N ARG A 240 -9.67 -18.47 -7.16
CA ARG A 240 -10.14 -19.80 -7.64
C ARG A 240 -10.18 -20.86 -6.56
N ARG A 241 -9.32 -20.76 -5.54
CA ARG A 241 -9.29 -21.72 -4.43
C ARG A 241 -10.59 -21.69 -3.63
N TYR A 242 -11.26 -20.54 -3.58
CA TYR A 242 -12.44 -20.32 -2.74
C TYR A 242 -13.74 -20.04 -3.53
N TRP A 243 -13.66 -19.63 -4.80
CA TRP A 243 -14.79 -19.11 -5.60
C TRP A 243 -14.85 -19.65 -7.03
#